data_AF-A0A8T4Z666-F1
#
_entry.id   AF-A0A8T4Z666-F1
#
_cell.length_a   1.000
_cell.length_b   1.000
_cell.length_c   1.000
_cell.angle_alpha   90.00
_cell.angle_beta   90.00
_cell.angle_gamma   90.00
#
_symmetry.space_group_name_H-M   'P 1'
#
loop_
_entity.id
_entity.type
_entity.pdbx_description
1 polymer ?
#
loop_
_entity_poly.entity_id
_entity_poly.type
_entity_poly.pdbx_seq_one_letter_code
_entity_poly.pdbx_strand_id
1 'polypeptide(L)'
;MSQVPEEFELWLKSGFRGPFRLGPHRFERREGKVLVDGGSFTIEEAKVLVEMLTSSNPLLRLSASLTILERNGILRFLLIIGAVLLLILVYIWVKH
;
A
#
# COMPACT_ATOMS: atom_id res chain seq x y z
N MET A 1 -20.53 1.18 10.17
CA MET A 1 -19.85 -0.11 9.96
C MET A 1 -19.02 -0.02 8.70
N SER A 2 -17.70 0.03 8.82
CA SER A 2 -16.82 -0.17 7.67
C SER A 2 -16.87 -1.65 7.31
N GLN A 3 -17.27 -1.98 6.08
CA GLN A 3 -17.42 -3.38 5.65
C GLN A 3 -16.10 -3.83 5.01
N VAL A 4 -15.37 -4.71 5.69
CA VAL A 4 -14.37 -5.54 5.01
C VAL A 4 -15.16 -6.39 3.99
N PRO A 5 -14.76 -6.41 2.70
CA PRO A 5 -15.44 -7.22 1.70
C PRO A 5 -15.49 -8.67 2.14
N GLU A 6 -16.68 -9.26 2.12
CA GLU A 6 -16.92 -10.65 2.50
C GLU A 6 -16.02 -11.62 1.71
N GLU A 7 -15.72 -11.27 0.46
CA GLU A 7 -14.77 -11.97 -0.42
C GLU A 7 -13.36 -12.05 0.18
N PHE A 8 -12.89 -11.00 0.86
CA PHE A 8 -11.58 -10.99 1.50
C PHE A 8 -11.55 -11.88 2.75
N GLU A 9 -12.63 -11.89 3.53
CA GLU A 9 -12.76 -12.79 4.68
C GLU A 9 -12.82 -14.26 4.24
N LEU A 10 -13.56 -14.55 3.17
CA LEU A 10 -13.62 -15.89 2.57
C LEU A 10 -12.26 -16.31 2.02
N TRP A 11 -11.53 -15.40 1.36
CA TRP A 11 -10.16 -15.66 0.91
C TRP A 11 -9.22 -15.96 2.09
N LEU A 12 -9.31 -15.20 3.19
CA LEU A 12 -8.53 -15.47 4.41
C LEU A 12 -8.86 -16.83 5.05
N LYS A 13 -10.14 -17.24 5.03
CA LYS A 13 -10.60 -18.51 5.65
C LYS A 13 -10.38 -19.74 4.77
N SER A 14 -10.44 -19.62 3.44
CA SER A 14 -10.44 -20.74 2.50
C SER A 14 -9.13 -21.53 2.40
N GLY A 15 -8.05 -21.10 3.07
CA GLY A 15 -6.73 -21.72 2.93
C GLY A 15 -6.12 -21.55 1.53
N PHE A 16 -6.77 -20.79 0.65
CA PHE A 16 -6.34 -20.56 -0.72
C PHE A 16 -5.07 -19.70 -0.73
N ARG A 17 -4.00 -20.20 -1.37
CA ARG A 17 -2.71 -19.49 -1.51
C ARG A 17 -2.64 -18.63 -2.78
N GLY A 18 -3.70 -18.55 -3.56
CA GLY A 18 -3.72 -17.75 -4.78
C GLY A 18 -3.80 -16.24 -4.51
N PRO A 19 -3.35 -15.41 -5.47
CA PRO A 19 -3.40 -13.96 -5.35
C PRO A 19 -4.84 -13.45 -5.38
N PHE A 20 -5.22 -12.64 -4.40
CA PHE A 20 -6.49 -11.91 -4.37
C PHE A 20 -6.28 -10.50 -4.92
N ARG A 21 -7.11 -10.06 -5.85
CA ARG A 21 -7.05 -8.69 -6.41
C ARG A 21 -8.20 -7.88 -5.86
N LEU A 22 -7.90 -6.72 -5.29
CA LEU A 22 -8.90 -5.77 -4.83
C LEU A 22 -8.60 -4.41 -5.47
N GLY A 23 -9.39 -4.01 -6.46
CA GLY A 23 -9.13 -2.81 -7.25
C GLY A 23 -7.76 -2.88 -7.94
N PRO A 24 -6.87 -1.88 -7.76
CA PRO A 24 -5.53 -1.89 -8.34
C PRO A 24 -4.50 -2.69 -7.52
N HIS A 25 -4.86 -3.18 -6.33
CA HIS A 25 -3.92 -3.79 -5.38
C HIS A 25 -3.98 -5.32 -5.41
N ARG A 26 -2.82 -5.97 -5.38
CA ARG A 26 -2.66 -7.43 -5.35
C ARG A 26 -2.23 -7.91 -3.97
N PHE A 27 -3.05 -8.79 -3.39
CA PHE A 27 -2.84 -9.45 -2.12
C PHE A 27 -2.35 -10.88 -2.36
N GLU A 28 -1.23 -11.26 -1.76
CA GLU A 28 -0.64 -12.59 -1.82
C GLU A 28 -0.43 -13.12 -0.41
N ARG A 29 -0.64 -14.41 -0.18
CA ARG A 29 -0.44 -15.00 1.15
C ARG A 29 0.91 -15.72 1.22
N ARG A 30 1.73 -15.36 2.21
CA ARG A 30 3.01 -16.06 2.51
C ARG A 30 3.11 -16.32 4.00
N GLU A 31 3.15 -17.59 4.40
CA GLU A 31 3.59 -18.07 5.73
C GLU A 31 3.23 -17.14 6.91
N GLY A 32 1.93 -16.97 7.16
CA GLY A 32 1.42 -16.15 8.28
C GLY A 32 1.38 -14.64 8.03
N LYS A 33 1.84 -14.18 6.87
CA LYS A 33 1.79 -12.78 6.40
C LYS A 33 1.03 -12.65 5.08
N VAL A 34 0.58 -11.44 4.81
CA VAL A 34 -0.07 -11.03 3.56
C VAL A 34 0.83 -10.01 2.87
N LEU A 35 1.27 -10.32 1.67
CA LEU A 35 1.99 -9.40 0.80
C LEU A 35 0.97 -8.56 0.03
N VAL A 36 1.06 -7.24 0.10
CA VAL A 36 0.22 -6.30 -0.66
C VAL A 36 1.14 -5.52 -1.59
N ASP A 37 1.01 -5.73 -2.90
CA ASP A 37 1.88 -5.15 -3.95
C ASP A 37 3.39 -5.28 -3.67
N GLY A 38 3.78 -6.38 -3.01
CA GLY A 38 5.18 -6.67 -2.63
C GLY A 38 5.57 -6.24 -1.21
N GLY A 39 4.79 -5.38 -0.55
CA GLY A 39 4.98 -5.03 0.86
C GLY A 39 4.45 -6.11 1.80
N SER A 40 5.15 -6.44 2.89
CA SER A 40 4.72 -7.48 3.84
C SER A 40 3.86 -6.91 4.97
N PHE A 41 2.68 -7.49 5.19
CA PHE A 41 1.69 -7.10 6.19
C PHE A 41 1.26 -8.30 7.05
N THR A 42 0.87 -8.06 8.31
CA THR A 42 0.16 -9.07 9.10
C THR A 42 -1.29 -9.19 8.61
N ILE A 43 -1.98 -10.26 9.04
CA ILE A 43 -3.38 -10.49 8.67
C ILE A 43 -4.27 -9.34 9.19
N GLU A 44 -4.01 -8.86 10.40
CA GLU A 44 -4.75 -7.74 11.00
C GLU A 44 -4.53 -6.44 10.22
N GLU A 45 -3.28 -6.14 9.87
CA GLU A 45 -2.95 -4.96 9.07
C GLU A 45 -3.55 -5.02 7.66
N ALA A 46 -3.58 -6.20 7.06
CA ALA A 46 -4.21 -6.40 5.75
C ALA A 46 -5.72 -6.17 5.81
N LYS A 47 -6.40 -6.57 6.89
CA LYS A 47 -7.82 -6.25 7.10
C LYS A 47 -8.05 -4.75 7.21
N VAL A 48 -7.23 -4.05 8.01
CA VAL A 48 -7.32 -2.60 8.17
C VAL A 48 -7.04 -1.88 6.84
N LEU A 49 -6.05 -2.33 6.07
CA LEU A 49 -5.80 -1.81 4.72
C LEU A 49 -6.98 -1.97 3.78
N VAL A 50 -7.59 -3.16 3.75
CA VAL A 50 -8.75 -3.44 2.91
C VAL A 50 -9.93 -2.55 3.32
N GLU A 51 -10.13 -2.33 4.62
CA GLU A 51 -11.13 -1.40 5.14
C GLU A 51 -10.86 0.04 4.67
N MET A 52 -9.61 0.50 4.77
CA MET A 52 -9.21 1.84 4.34
C MET A 52 -9.34 2.03 2.81
N LEU A 53 -9.04 1.00 2.02
CA LEU A 53 -9.19 1.00 0.55
C LEU A 53 -10.67 0.98 0.11
N THR A 54 -11.52 0.31 0.88
CA THR A 54 -12.97 0.21 0.61
C THR A 54 -13.73 1.44 1.11
N SER A 55 -13.10 2.25 1.97
CA SER A 55 -13.70 3.48 2.49
C SER A 55 -14.03 4.48 1.39
N SER A 56 -15.20 5.12 1.50
CA SER A 56 -15.64 6.21 0.61
C SER A 56 -14.80 7.49 0.76
N ASN A 57 -13.97 7.57 1.81
CA ASN A 57 -13.12 8.72 2.06
C ASN A 57 -11.84 8.67 1.20
N PRO A 58 -11.62 9.64 0.29
CA PRO A 58 -10.45 9.65 -0.58
C PRO A 58 -9.13 9.80 0.19
N LEU A 59 -9.15 10.50 1.34
CA LEU A 59 -7.97 10.65 2.21
C LEU A 59 -7.54 9.32 2.85
N LEU A 60 -8.51 8.48 3.26
CA LEU A 60 -8.20 7.15 3.82
C LEU A 60 -7.63 6.22 2.74
N ARG A 61 -8.16 6.29 1.52
CA ARG A 61 -7.60 5.56 0.37
C ARG A 61 -6.15 5.95 0.07
N LEU A 62 -5.86 7.26 0.06
CA LEU A 62 -4.49 7.75 -0.13
C LEU A 62 -3.56 7.29 1.00
N SER A 63 -4.05 7.32 2.24
CA SER A 63 -3.28 6.86 3.41
C SER A 63 -2.97 5.36 3.33
N ALA A 64 -3.92 4.54 2.87
CA ALA A 64 -3.70 3.12 2.62
C ALA A 64 -2.65 2.88 1.54
N SER A 65 -2.77 3.57 0.40
CA SER A 65 -1.76 3.51 -0.67
C SER A 65 -0.37 3.96 -0.21
N LEU A 66 -0.29 5.02 0.60
CA LEU A 66 0.95 5.49 1.23
C LEU A 66 1.55 4.42 2.14
N THR A 67 0.74 3.77 2.96
CA THR A 67 1.18 2.70 3.87
C THR A 67 1.75 1.51 3.08
N ILE A 68 1.13 1.16 1.96
CA ILE A 68 1.64 0.14 1.02
C ILE A 68 2.99 0.58 0.44
N LEU A 69 3.10 1.85 0.03
CA LEU A 69 4.30 2.44 -0.54
C LEU A 69 5.49 2.51 0.43
N GLU A 70 5.22 2.82 1.70
CA GLU A 70 6.21 2.86 2.77
C GLU A 70 6.86 1.50 3.00
N ARG A 71 6.03 0.46 3.08
CA ARG A 71 6.50 -0.91 3.29
C ARG A 71 7.19 -1.51 2.07
N ASN A 72 6.87 -1.04 0.88
CA ASN A 72 7.58 -1.43 -0.33
C ASN A 72 8.92 -0.67 -0.51
N GLY A 73 9.28 0.23 0.42
CA GLY A 73 10.49 1.05 0.34
C GLY A 73 10.45 2.15 -0.74
N ILE A 74 9.36 2.22 -1.50
CA ILE A 74 9.16 3.20 -2.58
C ILE A 74 9.04 4.62 -2.02
N LEU A 75 8.50 4.80 -0.81
CA LEU A 75 8.42 6.14 -0.21
C LEU A 75 9.82 6.76 -0.03
N ARG A 76 10.80 5.98 0.43
CA ARG A 76 12.18 6.45 0.57
C ARG A 76 12.78 6.82 -0.78
N PHE A 77 12.50 6.01 -1.80
CA PHE A 77 12.97 6.27 -3.16
C PHE A 77 12.41 7.57 -3.73
N LEU A 78 11.11 7.83 -3.53
CA LEU A 78 10.47 9.10 -3.93
C LEU A 78 11.04 10.30 -3.17
N LEU A 79 11.29 10.17 -1.87
CA LEU A 79 11.93 11.21 -1.07
C LEU A 79 13.34 11.55 -1.57
N ILE A 80 14.14 10.53 -1.90
CA ILE A 80 15.49 10.72 -2.45
C ILE A 80 15.41 11.43 -3.81
N ILE A 81 14.52 11.00 -4.71
CA ILE A 81 14.31 11.66 -6.00
C ILE A 81 13.89 13.12 -5.80
N GLY A 82 12.93 13.37 -4.90
CA GLY A 82 12.47 14.71 -4.58
C GLY A 82 13.59 15.61 -4.06
N ALA A 83 14.42 15.11 -3.15
CA ALA A 83 15.57 15.84 -2.62
C ALA A 83 16.60 16.17 -3.72
N VAL A 84 16.90 15.22 -4.61
CA VAL A 84 17.81 15.43 -5.74
C VAL A 84 17.25 16.48 -6.71
N LEU A 85 15.96 16.42 -7.05
CA LEU A 85 15.32 17.42 -7.90
C LEU A 85 15.37 18.82 -7.29
N LEU A 86 15.17 18.93 -5.97
CA LEU A 86 15.22 20.19 -5.25
C LEU A 86 16.64 20.76 -5.25
N LEU A 87 17.67 19.92 -5.06
CA LEU A 87 19.07 20.32 -5.20
C LEU A 87 19.39 20.80 -6.63
N ILE A 88 18.89 20.12 -7.66
CA ILE A 88 19.03 20.57 -9.05
C ILE A 88 18.37 21.94 -9.25
N LEU A 89 17.16 22.13 -8.72
CA LEU A 89 16.43 23.39 -8.81
C LEU A 89 17.21 24.54 -8.16
N VAL A 90 17.73 24.32 -6.95
CA VAL A 90 18.58 25.28 -6.23
C VAL A 90 19.85 25.58 -7.02
N TYR A 91 20.51 24.56 -7.59
CA TYR A 91 21.71 24.75 -8.39
C TYR A 91 21.44 25.59 -9.64
N ILE A 92 20.34 25.32 -10.35
CA ILE A 92 19.92 26.13 -11.51
C ILE A 92 19.64 27.57 -11.07
N TRP A 93 18.94 27.75 -9.95
CA TRP A 93 18.57 29.07 -9.45
C TRP A 93 19.77 29.89 -8.96
N VAL A 94 20.79 29.26 -8.37
CA VAL A 94 22.01 29.95 -7.92
C VAL A 94 22.94 30.28 -9.09
N LYS A 95 22.94 29.46 -10.14
CA LYS A 95 23.82 29.64 -11.30
C LYS A 95 23.25 30.60 -12.35
N HIS A 96 21.95 30.83 -12.35
CA HIS A 96 21.26 31.77 -13.25
C HIS A 96 21.19 33.16 -12.60
#